data_AF-D3IKV2-F1
#
_entry.id   AF-D3IKV2-F1
#
_cell.length_a   1.000
_cell.length_b   1.000
_cell.length_c   1.000
_cell.angle_alpha   90.00
_cell.angle_beta   90.00
_cell.angle_gamma   90.00
#
_symmetry.space_group_name_H-M   'P 1'
#
loop_
_entity.id
_entity.type
_entity.pdbx_description
1 polymer ?
#
loop_
_entity_poly.entity_id
_entity_poly.type
_entity_poly.pdbx_seq_one_letter_code
_entity_poly.pdbx_strand_id
1 'polypeptide(L)'
;MKKENIEKKLRSWLSEMTKKYCWLRIKFEFSEVEGVYMVSFSPASKIERSDDFNKDAMQFADDMDNEFGPDAPLFTEEEELFKLSETAETMVGHISTTTIAVGPVKVHNDNSWTSPIAPQVYVEVKKNFRPSASSKEINYASAA
;
A
#
# COMPACT_ATOMS: atom_id res chain seq x y z
N MET A 1 26.71 13.05 17.65
CA MET A 1 25.85 12.65 18.79
C MET A 1 24.36 12.80 18.50
N LYS A 2 23.76 13.99 18.42
CA LYS A 2 22.30 14.10 18.14
C LYS A 2 21.88 13.49 16.80
N LYS A 3 22.54 13.88 15.71
CA LYS A 3 22.31 13.34 14.35
C LYS A 3 22.39 11.81 14.29
N GLU A 4 23.43 11.23 14.88
CA GLU A 4 23.64 9.77 14.90
C GLU A 4 22.57 9.04 15.74
N ASN A 5 22.14 9.62 16.86
CA ASN A 5 21.07 9.06 17.68
C ASN A 5 19.72 9.09 16.94
N ILE A 6 19.41 10.21 16.29
CA ILE A 6 18.24 10.36 15.43
C ILE A 6 18.29 9.32 14.31
N GLU A 7 19.41 9.20 13.61
CA GLU A 7 19.59 8.23 12.53
C GLU A 7 19.34 6.80 13.01
N LYS A 8 19.94 6.42 14.14
CA LYS A 8 19.79 5.07 14.68
C LYS A 8 18.34 4.77 15.05
N LYS A 9 17.66 5.69 15.73
CA LYS A 9 16.25 5.53 16.13
C LYS A 9 15.34 5.49 14.91
N LEU A 10 15.55 6.41 13.96
CA LEU A 10 14.84 6.46 12.69
C LEU A 10 15.01 5.16 11.91
N ARG A 11 16.24 4.74 11.61
CA ARG A 11 16.52 3.50 10.87
C ARG A 11 15.92 2.26 11.53
N SER A 12 15.98 2.17 12.86
CA SER A 12 15.36 1.07 13.60
C SER A 12 13.85 1.02 13.33
N TRP A 13 13.17 2.15 13.47
CA TRP A 13 11.74 2.25 13.23
C TRP A 13 11.37 2.00 11.76
N LEU A 14 12.07 2.60 10.79
CA LEU A 14 11.84 2.37 9.35
C LEU A 14 12.01 0.87 8.99
N SER A 15 12.97 0.18 9.62
CA SER A 15 13.15 -1.27 9.45
C SER A 15 11.97 -2.08 9.99
N GLU A 16 11.38 -1.68 11.11
CA GLU A 16 10.20 -2.34 11.67
C GLU A 16 8.95 -2.08 10.80
N MET A 17 8.78 -0.84 10.34
CA MET A 17 7.66 -0.45 9.49
C MET A 17 7.66 -1.18 8.16
N THR A 18 8.82 -1.35 7.52
CA THR A 18 8.93 -2.11 6.26
C THR A 18 8.68 -3.61 6.44
N LYS A 19 8.87 -4.17 7.64
CA LYS A 19 8.48 -5.55 7.96
C LYS A 19 6.98 -5.68 8.23
N LYS A 20 6.40 -4.71 8.94
CA LYS A 20 4.96 -4.69 9.29
C LYS A 20 4.09 -4.39 8.08
N TYR A 21 4.50 -3.44 7.25
CA TYR A 21 3.79 -2.96 6.07
C TYR A 21 4.61 -3.31 4.82
N CYS A 22 4.43 -4.53 4.31
CA CYS A 22 5.21 -5.03 3.16
C CYS A 22 5.01 -4.23 1.86
N TRP A 23 3.96 -3.42 1.78
CA TRP A 23 3.69 -2.51 0.66
C TRP A 23 4.47 -1.19 0.76
N LEU A 24 5.04 -0.87 1.92
CA LEU A 24 5.66 0.41 2.21
C LEU A 24 7.02 0.53 1.53
N ARG A 25 7.20 1.66 0.87
CA ARG A 25 8.49 2.12 0.33
C ARG A 25 8.82 3.43 1.03
N ILE A 26 10.05 3.50 1.51
CA ILE A 26 10.56 4.63 2.27
C ILE A 26 11.79 5.16 1.55
N LYS A 27 11.82 6.45 1.27
CA LYS A 27 13.01 7.15 0.79
C LYS A 27 13.42 8.14 1.86
N PHE A 28 14.69 8.21 2.24
CA PHE A 28 15.13 9.14 3.27
C PHE A 28 16.58 9.56 3.09
N GLU A 29 16.90 10.76 3.56
CA GLU A 29 18.26 11.28 3.60
C GLU A 29 18.40 12.32 4.71
N PHE A 30 19.64 12.67 5.04
CA PHE A 30 19.91 13.85 5.85
C PHE A 30 20.09 15.06 4.93
N SER A 31 19.31 16.11 5.17
CA SER A 31 19.49 17.37 4.45
C SER A 31 20.45 18.26 5.22
N GLU A 32 21.59 18.58 4.60
CA GLU A 32 22.54 19.54 5.17
C GLU A 32 22.00 20.99 5.11
N VAL A 33 20.98 21.25 4.28
CA VAL A 33 20.31 22.57 4.17
C VAL A 33 19.35 22.78 5.35
N GLU A 34 18.50 21.79 5.61
CA GLU A 34 17.51 21.86 6.69
C GLU A 34 18.09 21.42 8.04
N GLY A 35 19.23 20.74 8.04
CA GLY A 35 19.88 20.23 9.26
C GLY A 35 19.18 19.02 9.89
N VAL A 36 18.21 18.42 9.20
CA VAL A 36 17.37 17.32 9.71
C VAL A 36 17.26 16.15 8.72
N TYR A 37 16.81 15.00 9.21
CA TYR A 37 16.44 13.89 8.34
C TYR A 37 15.11 14.18 7.65
N MET A 38 15.04 13.90 6.36
CA MET A 38 13.84 14.06 5.54
C MET A 38 13.41 12.68 5.05
N VAL A 39 12.14 12.36 5.25
CA VAL A 39 11.61 11.00 5.04
C VAL A 39 10.36 11.09 4.17
N SER A 40 10.35 10.35 3.08
CA SER A 40 9.18 10.19 2.22
C SER A 40 8.67 8.76 2.23
N PHE A 41 7.36 8.62 2.43
CA PHE A 41 6.64 7.36 2.33
C PHE A 41 5.91 7.23 0.99
N SER A 42 5.85 6.02 0.46
CA SER A 42 5.08 5.71 -0.73
C SER A 42 4.59 4.25 -0.73
N PRO A 43 3.55 3.92 -1.51
CA PRO A 43 2.68 4.83 -2.27
C PRO A 43 1.58 5.47 -1.43
N ALA A 44 1.22 6.73 -1.71
CA ALA A 44 0.18 7.51 -1.03
C ALA A 44 -1.16 6.76 -1.01
N SER A 45 -1.54 6.15 -2.15
CA SER A 45 -2.77 5.35 -2.27
C SER A 45 -2.91 4.19 -1.26
N LYS A 46 -1.80 3.70 -0.70
CA LYS A 46 -1.81 2.67 0.36
C LYS A 46 -1.80 3.29 1.75
N ILE A 47 -1.10 4.41 1.92
CA ILE A 47 -1.04 5.20 3.16
C ILE A 47 -2.44 5.70 3.53
N GLU A 48 -3.15 6.32 2.58
CA GLU A 48 -4.52 6.83 2.76
C GLU A 48 -5.52 5.74 3.21
N ARG A 49 -5.26 4.48 2.88
CA ARG A 49 -6.15 3.34 3.18
C ARG A 49 -5.71 2.56 4.43
N SER A 50 -4.62 2.96 5.07
CA SER A 50 -3.97 2.21 6.14
C SER A 50 -3.94 3.04 7.43
N ASP A 51 -5.09 3.09 8.12
CA ASP A 51 -5.22 3.77 9.42
C ASP A 51 -4.16 3.33 10.44
N ASP A 52 -3.80 2.05 10.45
CA ASP A 52 -2.78 1.51 11.35
C ASP A 52 -1.40 2.10 11.06
N PHE A 53 -1.04 2.26 9.78
CA PHE A 53 0.21 2.90 9.39
C PHE A 53 0.20 4.37 9.79
N ASN A 54 -0.91 5.08 9.55
CA ASN A 54 -1.03 6.50 9.88
C ASN A 54 -0.91 6.73 11.39
N LYS A 55 -1.51 5.87 12.21
CA LYS A 55 -1.37 5.92 13.68
C LYS A 55 0.07 5.66 14.13
N ASP A 56 0.71 4.62 13.60
CA ASP A 56 2.10 4.30 13.95
C ASP A 56 3.05 5.44 13.54
N ALA A 57 2.86 6.00 12.34
CA ALA A 57 3.69 7.09 11.80
C ALA A 57 3.51 8.39 12.61
N MET A 58 2.27 8.74 12.94
CA MET A 58 1.97 9.91 13.77
C MET A 58 2.56 9.77 15.18
N GLN A 59 2.37 8.61 15.82
CA GLN A 59 2.96 8.37 17.13
C GLN A 59 4.49 8.49 17.11
N PHE A 60 5.13 7.94 16.08
CA PHE A 60 6.58 8.04 15.95
C PHE A 60 7.03 9.49 15.69
N ALA A 61 6.31 10.24 14.87
CA ALA A 61 6.62 11.66 14.64
C ALA A 61 6.51 12.46 15.94
N ASP A 62 5.46 12.25 16.73
CA ASP A 62 5.28 12.87 18.04
C ASP A 62 6.41 12.47 19.00
N ASP A 63 6.81 11.21 19.04
CA ASP A 63 7.92 10.74 19.88
C ASP A 63 9.25 11.38 19.49
N MET A 64 9.49 11.57 18.18
CA MET A 64 10.70 12.22 17.68
C MET A 64 10.70 13.73 17.96
N ASP A 65 9.56 14.41 17.81
CA ASP A 65 9.42 15.83 18.12
C ASP A 65 9.57 16.09 19.62
N ASN A 66 8.97 15.24 20.47
CA ASN A 66 9.14 15.34 21.92
C ASN A 66 10.59 15.13 22.39
N GLU A 67 11.34 14.25 21.74
CA GLU A 67 12.73 13.93 22.12
C GLU A 67 13.77 14.88 21.51
N PHE A 68 13.58 15.29 20.24
CA PHE A 68 14.57 16.02 19.47
C PHE A 68 14.14 17.44 19.07
N GLY A 69 12.84 17.75 19.17
CA GLY A 69 12.26 19.06 18.89
C GLY A 69 12.66 19.58 17.51
N PRO A 70 13.33 20.74 17.40
CA PRO A 70 13.74 21.29 16.11
C PRO A 70 14.65 20.39 15.26
N ASP A 71 15.35 19.43 15.89
CA ASP A 71 16.23 18.49 15.19
C ASP A 71 15.46 17.25 14.69
N ALA A 72 14.14 17.16 14.92
CA ALA A 72 13.33 16.00 14.58
C ALA A 72 13.20 15.81 13.05
N PRO A 73 13.06 14.56 12.57
CA PRO A 73 12.88 14.31 11.14
C PRO A 73 11.57 14.90 10.60
N LEU A 74 11.62 15.35 9.35
CA LEU A 74 10.44 15.77 8.60
C LEU A 74 9.91 14.61 7.77
N PHE A 75 8.58 14.45 7.77
CA PHE A 75 7.90 13.38 7.07
C PHE A 75 7.00 13.92 5.97
N THR A 76 6.94 13.21 4.85
CA THR A 76 6.05 13.51 3.73
C THR A 76 5.62 12.23 3.04
N GLU A 77 4.54 12.29 2.26
CA GLU A 77 4.14 11.24 1.34
C GLU A 77 4.47 11.66 -0.09
N GLU A 78 4.98 10.72 -0.90
CA GLU A 78 5.33 10.91 -2.32
C GLU A 78 6.10 12.21 -2.65
N GLU A 79 6.96 12.63 -1.71
CA GLU A 79 7.74 13.86 -1.80
C GLU A 79 6.87 15.10 -2.08
N GLU A 80 5.66 15.16 -1.53
CA GLU A 80 4.69 16.24 -1.75
C GLU A 80 5.13 17.57 -1.12
N LEU A 81 5.72 17.51 0.07
CA LEU A 81 6.17 18.71 0.80
C LEU A 81 7.61 19.10 0.46
N PHE A 82 8.44 18.11 0.12
CA PHE A 82 9.84 18.30 -0.24
C PHE A 82 10.35 17.16 -1.12
N LYS A 83 11.37 17.43 -1.93
CA LYS A 83 12.02 16.44 -2.80
C LYS A 83 13.30 15.93 -2.17
N LEU A 84 13.50 14.61 -2.19
CA LEU A 84 14.75 13.99 -1.78
C LEU A 84 15.64 13.77 -2.99
N SER A 85 16.96 13.78 -2.79
CA SER A 85 17.92 13.57 -3.86
C SER A 85 17.74 12.20 -4.54
N GLU A 86 18.26 12.05 -5.76
CA GLU A 86 18.29 10.76 -6.45
C GLU A 86 19.17 9.73 -5.73
N THR A 87 20.12 10.21 -4.91
CA THR A 87 21.04 9.39 -4.12
C THR A 87 20.50 9.02 -2.74
N ALA A 88 19.31 9.51 -2.37
CA ALA A 88 18.70 9.21 -1.08
C ALA A 88 18.51 7.70 -0.89
N GLU A 89 18.64 7.26 0.35
CA GLU A 89 18.51 5.84 0.66
C GLU A 89 17.05 5.41 0.55
N THR A 90 16.82 4.19 0.02
CA THR A 90 15.49 3.62 -0.11
C THR A 90 15.38 2.28 0.61
N MET A 91 14.37 2.13 1.45
CA MET A 91 13.98 0.87 2.09
C MET A 91 12.64 0.42 1.53
N VAL A 92 12.50 -0.88 1.26
CA VAL A 92 11.26 -1.45 0.69
C VAL A 92 10.82 -2.62 1.54
N GLY A 93 9.51 -2.70 1.80
CA GLY A 93 8.93 -3.82 2.50
C GLY A 93 9.15 -5.13 1.75
N HIS A 94 9.63 -6.14 2.47
CA HIS A 94 9.82 -7.48 1.91
C HIS A 94 8.66 -8.37 2.33
N ILE A 95 8.01 -8.99 1.34
CA ILE A 95 7.13 -10.12 1.61
C ILE A 95 8.04 -11.31 1.89
N SER A 96 8.11 -11.77 3.13
CA SER A 96 8.73 -13.05 3.44
C SER A 96 7.89 -14.13 2.77
N THR A 97 8.27 -14.55 1.56
CA THR A 97 7.77 -15.80 0.98
C THR A 97 8.32 -16.92 1.83
N THR A 98 7.57 -17.34 2.84
CA THR A 98 7.77 -18.62 3.48
C THR A 98 7.55 -19.67 2.39
N THR A 99 8.63 -20.23 1.84
CA THR A 99 8.58 -21.38 0.97
C THR A 99 7.83 -22.48 1.73
N ILE A 100 6.56 -22.70 1.38
CA ILE A 100 5.88 -23.92 1.78
C ILE A 100 6.66 -25.04 1.09
N ALA A 101 7.47 -25.77 1.86
CA ALA A 101 8.02 -27.02 1.40
C ALA A 101 6.83 -27.94 1.10
N VAL A 102 6.45 -28.01 -0.18
CA VAL A 102 5.58 -29.07 -0.68
C VAL A 102 6.35 -30.37 -0.54
N GLY A 103 6.23 -31.00 0.63
CA GLY A 103 6.60 -32.39 0.79
C GLY A 103 5.80 -33.23 -0.22
N PRO A 104 6.38 -34.32 -0.75
CA PRO A 104 5.66 -35.19 -1.69
C PRO A 104 4.41 -35.74 -0.99
N VAL A 105 3.24 -35.28 -1.42
CA VAL A 105 1.97 -35.86 -1.00
C VAL A 105 1.93 -37.27 -1.58
N LYS A 106 2.06 -38.27 -0.70
CA LYS A 106 1.81 -39.66 -1.07
C LYS A 106 0.30 -39.80 -1.27
N VAL A 107 -0.13 -39.74 -2.53
CA VAL A 107 -1.53 -39.93 -2.92
C VAL A 107 -1.92 -41.38 -2.58
N HIS A 108 -2.60 -41.58 -1.46
CA HIS A 108 -3.43 -42.76 -1.26
C HIS A 108 -4.76 -42.50 -1.95
N ASN A 109 -4.97 -43.23 -3.05
CA ASN A 109 -6.23 -43.28 -3.76
C ASN A 109 -7.17 -44.24 -3.02
N ASP A 110 -8.16 -43.70 -2.32
CA ASP A 110 -9.38 -44.41 -1.94
C ASP A 110 -10.60 -43.46 -2.08
N ASN A 111 -11.20 -43.55 -3.27
CA ASN A 111 -12.61 -43.43 -3.69
C ASN A 111 -13.64 -42.41 -3.08
N SER A 112 -14.25 -41.67 -4.04
CA SER A 112 -15.65 -41.18 -4.11
C SER A 112 -15.98 -39.88 -3.35
N TRP A 113 -16.40 -38.75 -3.94
CA TRP A 113 -17.29 -38.48 -5.08
C TRP A 113 -16.85 -37.20 -5.82
N THR A 114 -16.70 -37.24 -7.16
CA THR A 114 -16.60 -36.02 -7.97
C THR A 114 -17.37 -36.19 -9.29
N SER A 115 -18.29 -35.26 -9.55
CA SER A 115 -18.96 -35.08 -10.84
C SER A 115 -17.97 -34.52 -11.88
N PRO A 116 -18.08 -34.89 -13.17
CA PRO A 116 -17.12 -34.48 -14.19
C PRO A 116 -17.33 -33.02 -14.62
N ILE A 117 -16.27 -32.21 -14.54
CA ILE A 117 -16.19 -30.92 -15.23
C ILE A 117 -15.66 -31.18 -16.64
N ALA A 118 -16.50 -30.95 -17.65
CA ALA A 118 -16.10 -30.99 -19.06
C ALA A 118 -15.30 -29.73 -19.46
N PRO A 119 -14.46 -29.80 -20.51
CA PRO A 119 -13.58 -28.69 -20.90
C PRO A 119 -14.39 -27.52 -21.50
N GLN A 120 -14.30 -26.34 -20.89
CA GLN A 120 -14.86 -25.11 -21.46
C GLN A 120 -13.93 -24.59 -22.57
N VAL A 121 -14.37 -24.78 -23.81
CA VAL A 121 -13.86 -24.08 -24.99
C VAL A 121 -14.21 -22.60 -24.87
N TYR A 122 -13.22 -21.74 -25.15
CA TYR A 122 -13.37 -20.29 -25.21
C TYR A 122 -14.43 -19.92 -26.25
N VAL A 123 -15.53 -19.31 -25.83
CA VAL A 123 -16.51 -18.69 -26.74
C VAL A 123 -16.73 -17.24 -26.33
N GLU A 124 -16.47 -16.38 -27.31
CA GLU A 124 -16.65 -14.94 -27.35
C GLU A 124 -18.00 -14.48 -26.76
N VAL A 125 -17.97 -13.64 -25.73
CA VAL A 125 -19.17 -13.07 -25.12
C VAL A 125 -19.73 -11.97 -26.03
N LYS A 126 -20.66 -12.36 -26.93
CA LYS A 126 -21.58 -11.42 -27.57
C LYS A 126 -22.53 -10.87 -26.52
N LYS A 127 -22.50 -9.54 -26.35
CA LYS A 127 -23.41 -8.77 -25.49
C LYS A 127 -24.85 -8.90 -26.01
N ASN A 128 -25.65 -9.74 -25.38
CA ASN A 128 -27.09 -9.79 -25.62
C ASN A 128 -27.80 -8.66 -24.86
N PHE A 129 -27.80 -7.46 -25.45
CA PHE A 129 -28.82 -6.46 -25.13
C PHE A 129 -30.17 -6.99 -25.59
N ARG A 130 -31.13 -7.12 -24.66
CA ARG A 130 -32.54 -7.30 -25.03
C ARG A 130 -33.24 -5.94 -24.95
N PRO A 131 -33.86 -5.46 -26.04
CA PRO A 131 -34.60 -4.21 -26.05
C PRO A 131 -35.97 -4.41 -25.37
N SER A 132 -36.32 -3.50 -24.47
CA SER A 132 -37.71 -3.31 -24.03
C SER A 132 -38.30 -2.17 -24.85
N ALA A 133 -39.23 -2.47 -25.75
CA ALA A 133 -40.11 -1.51 -26.42
C ALA A 133 -41.24 -1.13 -25.43
N SER A 134 -41.45 0.16 -25.11
CA SER A 134 -42.38 1.11 -25.78
C SER A 134 -43.84 0.60 -25.73
N SER A 135 -44.88 1.28 -25.22
CA SER A 135 -45.23 2.69 -25.03
C SER A 135 -46.36 2.85 -23.99
N LYS A 136 -46.48 4.01 -23.36
CA LYS A 136 -47.78 4.67 -23.12
C LYS A 136 -47.59 6.18 -23.10
N GLU A 137 -48.19 6.81 -24.10
CA GLU A 137 -48.35 8.25 -24.27
C GLU A 137 -48.97 8.88 -23.02
N ILE A 138 -48.48 10.06 -22.65
CA ILE A 138 -49.26 11.01 -21.85
C ILE A 138 -49.19 12.35 -22.59
N ASN A 139 -50.35 12.76 -23.09
CA ASN A 139 -50.57 13.93 -23.93
C ASN A 139 -50.22 15.23 -23.21
N TYR A 140 -49.57 16.14 -23.94
CA TYR A 140 -49.51 17.55 -23.59
C TYR A 140 -50.88 18.19 -23.82
N ALA A 141 -51.51 18.67 -22.74
CA ALA A 141 -52.57 19.67 -22.84
C ALA A 141 -51.96 21.03 -22.49
N SER A 142 -51.84 21.89 -23.51
CA SER A 142 -51.73 23.33 -23.32
C SER A 142 -53.00 23.84 -22.64
N ALA A 143 -52.83 24.66 -21.61
CA ALA A 143 -53.81 25.67 -21.24
C ALA A 143 -53.06 27.00 -21.16
N ALA A 144 -53.56 27.96 -21.93
CA ALA A 144 -53.16 29.36 -21.98
C ALA A 144 -53.49 30.10 -20.68
#